data_AF-A0A973JSM1-F1
#
_entry.id   AF-A0A973JSM1-F1
#
_cell.length_a   1.000
_cell.length_b   1.000
_cell.length_c   1.000
_cell.angle_alpha   90.00
_cell.angle_beta   90.00
_cell.angle_gamma   90.00
#
_symmetry.space_group_name_H-M   'P 1'
#
loop_
_entity.id
_entity.type
_entity.pdbx_description
1 polymer ?
#
loop_
_entity_poly.entity_id
_entity_poly.type
_entity_poly.pdbx_seq_one_letter_code
_entity_poly.pdbx_strand_id
1 'polypeptide(L)' 'MELTNILLVGIGVSMDAFTVALVKGLCTKDSRTRVSLIIGLSFGFFQGFMIWLGYTLGKNFSSTIIRFDH' A
#
# COMPACT_ATOMS: atom_id res chain seq x y z
N MET A 1 -13.04 -18.37 7.61
CA MET A 1 -12.71 -18.09 6.20
C MET A 1 -12.25 -16.65 5.96
N GLU A 2 -12.60 -15.69 6.81
CA GLU A 2 -12.18 -14.28 6.61
C GLU A 2 -10.80 -13.92 7.21
N LEU A 3 -10.46 -14.45 8.40
CA LEU A 3 -9.25 -14.00 9.13
C LEU A 3 -7.95 -14.21 8.34
N THR A 4 -7.79 -15.37 7.70
CA THR A 4 -6.60 -15.72 6.92
C THR A 4 -6.41 -14.80 5.72
N ASN A 5 -7.51 -14.35 5.09
CA ASN A 5 -7.46 -13.49 3.92
C ASN A 5 -7.05 -12.06 4.31
N ILE A 6 -7.62 -11.54 5.41
CA ILE A 6 -7.25 -10.23 5.96
C ILE A 6 -5.78 -10.25 6.43
N LEU A 7 -5.34 -11.36 7.03
CA LEU A 7 -3.93 -11.59 7.38
C LEU A 7 -3.02 -11.61 6.16
N LEU A 8 -3.36 -12.37 5.10
CA LEU A 8 -2.55 -12.46 3.89
C LEU A 8 -2.42 -11.11 3.19
N VAL A 9 -3.53 -10.36 3.07
CA VAL A 9 -3.53 -9.01 2.48
C VAL A 9 -2.71 -8.04 3.34
N GLY A 10 -2.89 -8.09 4.66
CA GLY A 10 -2.12 -7.26 5.58
C GLY A 10 -0.62 -7.54 5.52
N ILE A 11 -0.22 -8.82 5.45
CA ILE A 11 1.18 -9.24 5.32
C ILE A 11 1.74 -8.83 3.96
N GLY A 12 1.00 -9.07 2.87
CA GLY A 12 1.44 -8.72 1.52
C GLY A 12 1.68 -7.22 1.34
N VAL A 13 0.77 -6.39 1.88
CA VAL A 13 0.90 -4.93 1.84
C VAL A 13 2.03 -4.45 2.77
N SER A 14 2.26 -5.10 3.91
CA SER A 14 3.32 -4.70 4.85
C SER A 14 4.74 -5.10 4.39
N MET A 15 4.86 -6.15 3.56
CA MET A 15 6.14 -6.69 3.07
C MET A 15 6.98 -5.66 2.31
N ASP A 16 6.31 -4.76 1.60
CA ASP A 16 6.96 -3.77 0.75
C ASP A 16 7.63 -2.65 1.60
N ALA A 17 6.93 -2.18 2.64
CA ALA A 17 7.49 -1.25 3.63
C ALA A 17 8.60 -1.88 4.49
N PHE A 18 8.45 -3.16 4.86
CA PHE A 18 9.45 -3.91 5.64
C PHE A 18 10.76 -4.09 4.88
N THR A 19 10.68 -4.42 3.59
CA THR A 19 11.86 -4.61 2.72
C THR A 19 12.66 -3.32 2.60
N VAL A 20 11.99 -2.19 2.36
CA VAL A 20 12.66 -0.88 2.27
C VAL A 20 13.27 -0.45 3.61
N ALA A 21 12.60 -0.73 4.73
CA ALA A 21 13.13 -0.46 6.06
C ALA A 21 14.38 -1.32 6.38
N LEU A 22 14.37 -2.61 6.00
CA LEU A 22 15.52 -3.50 6.18
C LEU A 22 16.72 -3.06 5.34
N VAL A 23 16.52 -2.83 4.03
CA VAL A 23 17.60 -2.41 3.12
C VAL A 23 18.21 -1.08 3.56
N LYS A 24 17.38 -0.10 3.94
CA LYS A 24 17.86 1.19 4.46
C LYS A 24 18.51 1.07 5.85
N GLY A 25 17.97 0.22 6.72
CA GLY A 25 18.52 -0.05 8.04
C GLY A 25 19.89 -0.71 8.00
N LEU A 26 20.14 -1.57 7.01
CA LEU A 26 21.43 -2.21 6.78
C LEU A 26 22.45 -1.28 6.10
N CYS A 27 22.02 -0.32 5.28
CA CYS A 27 22.93 0.59 4.55
C CYS A 27 23.28 1.91 5.26
N THR A 28 22.55 2.35 6.30
CA THR A 28 22.73 3.71 6.87
C THR A 28 23.27 3.69 8.30
N LYS A 29 24.53 4.12 8.49
CA LYS A 29 25.24 4.11 9.77
C LYS A 29 25.01 5.35 10.66
N ASP A 30 24.56 6.49 10.11
CA ASP A 30 24.58 7.77 10.86
C ASP A 30 23.32 8.66 10.81
N SER A 31 22.33 8.42 9.92
CA SER A 31 21.14 9.31 9.79
C SER A 31 19.82 8.53 9.73
N ARG A 32 19.47 7.85 10.82
CA ARG A 32 18.35 6.88 10.89
C ARG A 32 16.95 7.52 10.94
N THR A 33 16.79 8.68 11.57
CA THR A 33 15.47 9.24 11.92
C THR A 33 14.79 10.00 10.78
N ARG A 34 15.49 10.91 10.08
CA ARG A 34 14.89 11.68 8.97
C ARG A 34 14.50 10.80 7.80
N VAL A 35 15.35 9.83 7.47
CA VAL A 35 15.15 8.95 6.31
C VAL A 35 14.01 7.96 6.54
N SER A 36 13.92 7.37 7.74
CA SER A 36 12.80 6.50 8.11
C SER A 36 11.46 7.24 8.07
N LEU A 37 11.44 8.49 8.55
CA LEU A 37 10.24 9.31 8.57
C LEU A 37 9.74 9.65 7.16
N ILE A 38 10.63 10.02 6.24
CA ILE A 38 10.27 10.32 4.83
C ILE A 38 9.76 9.06 4.10
N ILE A 39 10.37 7.90 4.35
CA ILE A 39 9.94 6.64 3.75
C ILE A 39 8.58 6.23 4.30
N GLY A 40 8.38 6.24 5.62
CA GLY A 40 7.11 5.90 6.23
C GLY A 40 5.99 6.84 5.79
N LEU A 41 6.26 8.14 5.68
CA LEU A 41 5.31 9.12 5.19
C LEU A 41 4.94 8.87 3.72
N SER A 42 5.95 8.62 2.87
CA SER A 42 5.70 8.33 1.45
C SER A 42 4.97 7.00 1.26
N PHE A 43 5.39 5.93 1.94
CA PHE A 43 4.73 4.62 1.87
C PHE A 43 3.27 4.70 2.34
N GLY A 44 3.01 5.32 3.49
CA GLY A 44 1.66 5.48 3.99
C GLY A 44 0.78 6.32 3.05
N PHE A 45 1.35 7.37 2.46
CA PHE A 45 0.65 8.19 1.47
C PHE A 45 0.29 7.38 0.22
N PHE A 46 1.24 6.65 -0.35
CA PHE A 46 1.00 5.81 -1.52
C PHE A 46 0.07 4.63 -1.23
N GLN A 47 0.13 4.05 -0.04
CA GLN A 47 -0.74 2.94 0.38
C GLN A 47 -2.19 3.38 0.54
N GLY A 48 -2.43 4.58 1.10
CA GLY A 48 -3.76 5.19 1.13
C GLY A 48 -4.24 5.62 -0.26
N PHE A 49 -3.34 6.16 -1.08
CA PHE A 49 -3.65 6.61 -2.43
C PHE A 49 -4.04 5.46 -3.37
N MET A 50 -3.35 4.31 -3.27
CA MET A 50 -3.70 3.10 -4.02
C MET A 50 -5.12 2.61 -3.71
N ILE A 51 -5.52 2.59 -2.43
CA ILE A 51 -6.87 2.20 -2.01
C ILE A 51 -7.92 3.17 -2.54
N TRP A 52 -7.63 4.47 -2.50
CA TRP A 52 -8.53 5.51 -3.01
C TRP A 52 -8.71 5.43 -4.53
N LEU A 53 -7.62 5.21 -5.27
CA LEU A 53 -7.65 4.95 -6.70
C LEU A 53 -8.42 3.67 -7.02
N GLY A 54 -8.13 2.56 -6.34
CA GLY A 54 -8.81 1.28 -6.53
C GLY A 54 -10.32 1.39 -6.30
N TYR A 55 -10.75 2.12 -5.27
CA TYR A 55 -12.16 2.37 -5.00
C TYR A 55 -12.82 3.25 -6.07
N THR A 56 -12.14 4.31 -6.51
CA THR A 56 -12.66 5.23 -7.53
C THR A 56 -12.74 4.56 -8.90
N LEU A 57 -11.67 3.89 -9.33
CA LEU A 57 -11.66 3.13 -10.59
C LEU A 57 -12.66 1.97 -10.53
N GLY A 58 -12.70 1.20 -9.43
CA GLY A 58 -13.64 0.09 -9.26
C GLY A 58 -15.10 0.53 -9.36
N LYS A 59 -15.47 1.68 -8.76
CA LYS A 59 -16.82 2.26 -8.93
C LYS A 59 -17.11 2.69 -10.36
N ASN A 60 -16.15 3.29 -11.06
CA ASN A 60 -16.33 3.69 -12.45
C ASN A 60 -16.45 2.48 -13.38
N PHE A 61 -15.66 1.42 -13.16
CA PHE A 61 -15.79 0.17 -13.89
C PHE A 61 -17.14 -0.50 -13.62
N SER A 62 -17.57 -0.59 -12.36
CA SER A 62 -18.89 -1.13 -12.03
C SER A 62 -20.02 -0.32 -12.69
N SER A 63 -19.94 1.02 -12.65
CA SER A 63 -20.92 1.88 -13.32
C SER A 63 -20.86 1.84 -14.85
N THR A 64 -19.69 1.55 -15.44
CA THR A 64 -19.51 1.45 -16.90
C THR A 64 -19.99 0.10 -17.41
N ILE A 65 -19.76 -0.98 -16.66
CA ILE A 65 -20.26 -2.32 -16.98
C ILE A 65 -21.80 -2.34 -16.94
N ILE A 66 -22.42 -1.66 -15.96
CA ILE A 66 -23.88 -1.53 -15.87
C ILE A 66 -24.47 -0.71 -17.05
N ARG A 67 -23.70 0.22 -17.62
CA ARG A 67 -24.13 1.01 -18.80
C ARG A 67 -24.03 0.26 -20.13
N PHE A 68 -23.21 -0.78 -20.20
CA PHE A 68 -23.07 -1.65 -21.38
C PHE A 68 -24.02 -2.87 -21.35
N ASP A 69 -24.70 -3.11 -20.23
CA ASP A 69 -25.73 -4.16 -20.06
C ASP A 69 -27.15 -3.64 -20.37
N HIS A 70 -27.29 -2.82 -21.43
CA HIS A 70 -28.58 -2.46 -22.01
C HIS A 70 -28.54 -2.60 -23.53
#